data_AF-A0A6J7RZU7-F1
#
_entry.id   AF-A0A6J7RZU7-F1
#
_cell.length_a   1.000
_cell.length_b   1.000
_cell.length_c   1.000
_cell.angle_alpha   90.00
_cell.angle_beta   90.00
_cell.angle_gamma   90.00
#
_symmetry.space_group_name_H-M   'P 1'
#
loop_
_entity.id
_entity.type
_entity.pdbx_description
1 polymer ?
#
loop_
_entity_poly.entity_id
_entity_poly.type
_entity_poly.pdbx_seq_one_letter_code
_entity_poly.pdbx_strand_id
1 'polypeptide(L)'
;MSTHTCDDPFVAQKDDPVTVVVKWFAENKRDLPWRAPDVTAWGILVSEFMLQQTQVDRVLPKWLTWMDIWPTPQALAQAPLSDVLRAWQGLGYPRRAMRLHTCAQRIVSEFGGVVPSTQSQLLSLPGVGHYTAAAIAAFAFQQPTVVLDTNIRRVIVRAWTAQALPTTHLTQREVAFASDLVREHDGAQWSAAVMELGALICTSRAPKCDQCPIQATCAWFAEGKPDNAPARRKQPAFAGSDRQARGALLRTVGASQLATTSAIEATWADALQREKAMTSLINDGLVIRVDQGYCLPDN
;
A
#
# COMPACT_ATOMS: atom_id res chain seq x y z
N MET A 1 -32.75 11.86 32.16
CA MET A 1 -32.19 11.31 30.91
C MET A 1 -31.30 12.38 30.31
N SER A 2 -30.02 12.39 30.69
CA SER A 2 -29.05 13.34 30.17
C SER A 2 -28.69 12.94 28.73
N THR A 3 -29.06 13.79 27.78
CA THR A 3 -28.58 13.73 26.40
C THR A 3 -27.08 14.01 26.42
N HIS A 4 -26.26 12.97 26.31
CA HIS A 4 -24.87 13.13 25.90
C HIS A 4 -24.87 13.68 24.48
N THR A 5 -24.77 15.00 24.34
CA THR A 5 -24.23 15.60 23.13
C THR A 5 -22.81 15.06 22.98
N CYS A 6 -22.60 14.20 21.98
CA CYS A 6 -21.27 13.79 21.60
C CYS A 6 -20.65 15.01 20.93
N ASP A 7 -19.83 15.76 21.67
CA ASP A 7 -19.07 16.88 21.10
C ASP A 7 -18.30 16.37 19.88
N ASP A 8 -18.38 17.09 18.77
CA ASP A 8 -17.66 16.76 17.54
C ASP A 8 -16.16 16.92 17.79
N PRO A 9 -15.36 15.84 17.70
CA PRO A 9 -13.93 15.95 17.95
C PRO A 9 -13.19 16.71 16.84
N PHE A 10 -13.80 16.99 15.68
CA PHE A 10 -13.19 17.74 14.59
C PHE A 10 -13.37 19.25 14.78
N VAL A 11 -12.24 19.94 15.00
CA VAL A 11 -12.20 21.38 15.25
C VAL A 11 -12.27 22.15 13.92
N ALA A 12 -13.13 23.17 13.87
CA ALA A 12 -13.21 24.09 12.73
C ALA A 12 -11.88 24.85 12.53
N GLN A 13 -11.49 25.04 11.27
CA GLN A 13 -10.20 25.64 10.92
C GLN A 13 -10.36 27.10 10.51
N LYS A 14 -9.42 27.96 10.91
CA LYS A 14 -9.44 29.40 10.63
C LYS A 14 -9.05 29.73 9.18
N ASP A 15 -8.19 28.90 8.59
CA ASP A 15 -7.80 28.90 7.18
C ASP A 15 -8.24 27.58 6.54
N ASP A 16 -8.34 27.52 5.20
CA ASP A 16 -8.59 26.28 4.47
C ASP A 16 -7.30 25.44 4.35
N PRO A 17 -7.12 24.38 5.18
CA PRO A 17 -5.89 23.60 5.16
C PRO A 17 -5.80 22.74 3.90
N VAL A 18 -6.91 22.42 3.22
CA VAL A 18 -6.91 21.62 2.00
C VAL A 18 -6.22 22.39 0.88
N THR A 19 -6.65 23.63 0.63
CA THR A 19 -6.01 24.50 -0.38
C THR A 19 -4.52 24.71 -0.09
N VAL A 20 -4.15 24.93 1.17
CA VAL A 20 -2.75 25.12 1.58
C VAL A 20 -1.89 23.89 1.29
N VAL A 21 -2.38 22.69 1.61
CA VAL A 21 -1.66 21.43 1.36
C VAL A 21 -1.58 21.11 -0.14
N VAL A 22 -2.64 21.37 -0.89
CA VAL A 22 -2.64 21.20 -2.36
C VAL A 22 -1.62 22.12 -3.02
N LYS A 23 -1.55 23.39 -2.61
CA LYS A 23 -0.55 24.33 -3.10
C LYS A 23 0.87 23.87 -2.77
N TRP A 24 1.10 23.48 -1.51
CA TRP A 24 2.40 22.92 -1.10
C TRP A 24 2.78 21.69 -1.94
N PHE A 25 1.83 20.80 -2.22
CA PHE A 25 2.08 19.60 -3.04
C PHE A 25 2.48 19.94 -4.48
N ALA A 26 1.88 20.96 -5.09
CA ALA A 26 2.23 21.39 -6.44
C ALA A 26 3.73 21.76 -6.57
N GLU A 27 4.31 22.32 -5.50
CA GLU A 27 5.71 22.76 -5.46
C GLU A 27 6.68 21.69 -4.91
N ASN A 28 6.19 20.74 -4.11
CA ASN A 28 7.03 19.83 -3.30
C ASN A 28 6.83 18.33 -3.60
N LYS A 29 5.90 17.94 -4.48
CA LYS A 29 5.64 16.53 -4.79
C LYS A 29 6.91 15.83 -5.30
N ARG A 30 7.13 14.60 -4.83
CA ARG A 30 8.12 13.71 -5.45
C ARG A 30 7.73 13.39 -6.88
N ASP A 31 8.74 13.37 -7.74
CA ASP A 31 8.62 12.82 -9.09
C ASP A 31 8.55 11.30 -9.01
N LEU A 32 7.36 10.75 -9.25
CA LEU A 32 7.08 9.32 -9.19
C LEU A 32 6.40 8.92 -10.50
N PRO A 33 6.86 7.86 -11.18
CA PRO A 33 6.39 7.54 -12.53
C PRO A 33 4.91 7.15 -12.56
N TRP A 34 4.39 6.56 -11.48
CA TRP A 34 2.96 6.28 -11.35
C TRP A 34 2.08 7.50 -11.04
N ARG A 35 2.67 8.71 -10.99
CA ARG A 35 1.97 10.00 -10.93
C ARG A 35 2.19 10.84 -12.19
N ALA A 36 2.91 10.31 -13.18
CA ALA A 36 3.15 11.02 -14.42
C ALA A 36 1.82 11.23 -15.18
N PRO A 37 1.65 12.34 -15.92
CA PRO A 37 0.39 12.63 -16.62
C PRO A 37 -0.04 11.55 -17.63
N ASP A 38 0.91 10.80 -18.17
CA ASP A 38 0.73 9.74 -19.17
C ASP A 38 0.66 8.33 -18.57
N VAL A 39 0.70 8.19 -17.24
CA VAL A 39 0.57 6.88 -16.59
C VAL A 39 -0.80 6.28 -16.88
N THR A 40 -0.83 4.98 -17.21
CA THR A 40 -2.08 4.25 -17.41
C THR A 40 -2.74 3.86 -16.08
N ALA A 41 -4.05 3.61 -16.11
CA ALA A 41 -4.77 3.03 -14.98
C ALA A 41 -4.15 1.70 -14.51
N TRP A 42 -3.57 0.92 -15.44
CA TRP A 42 -2.81 -0.28 -15.13
C TRP A 42 -1.54 0.04 -14.34
N GLY A 43 -0.75 1.03 -14.78
CA GLY A 43 0.46 1.46 -14.06
C GLY A 43 0.16 1.94 -12.63
N ILE A 44 -0.93 2.68 -12.44
CA ILE A 44 -1.42 3.09 -11.12
C ILE A 44 -1.79 1.86 -10.29
N LEU A 45 -2.61 0.93 -10.81
CA LEU A 45 -2.99 -0.29 -10.11
C LEU A 45 -1.76 -1.10 -9.66
N VAL A 46 -0.77 -1.28 -10.54
CA VAL A 46 0.48 -1.99 -10.20
C VAL A 46 1.22 -1.29 -9.07
N SER A 47 1.34 0.04 -9.10
CA SER A 47 1.97 0.81 -8.03
C SER A 47 1.25 0.62 -6.70
N GLU A 48 -0.08 0.65 -6.68
CA GLU A 48 -0.88 0.46 -5.47
C GLU A 48 -0.73 -0.94 -4.89
N PHE A 49 -0.61 -1.98 -5.73
CA PHE A 49 -0.26 -3.32 -5.27
C PHE A 49 1.14 -3.37 -4.65
N MET A 50 2.13 -2.74 -5.28
CA MET A 50 3.52 -2.75 -4.81
C MET A 50 3.70 -1.94 -3.52
N LEU A 51 3.05 -0.78 -3.40
CA LEU A 51 3.17 0.14 -2.25
C LEU A 51 2.50 -0.36 -0.97
N GLN A 52 1.66 -1.39 -1.05
CA GLN A 52 1.12 -2.06 0.13
C GLN A 52 2.26 -2.58 1.03
N GLN A 53 2.44 -1.97 2.20
CA GLN A 53 3.47 -2.37 3.18
C GLN A 53 4.90 -2.38 2.62
N THR A 54 5.17 -1.64 1.53
CA THR A 54 6.51 -1.54 0.93
C THR A 54 6.83 -0.07 0.67
N GLN A 55 8.05 0.34 1.02
CA GLN A 55 8.48 1.72 0.89
C GLN A 55 8.73 2.11 -0.57
N VAL A 56 8.51 3.38 -0.90
CA VAL A 56 8.58 3.93 -2.27
C VAL A 56 9.95 3.67 -2.92
N ASP A 57 11.04 3.82 -2.15
CA ASP A 57 12.42 3.59 -2.59
C ASP A 57 12.67 2.16 -3.11
N ARG A 58 12.00 1.17 -2.50
CA ARG A 58 12.07 -0.23 -2.95
C ARG A 58 11.14 -0.53 -4.11
N VAL A 59 9.99 0.15 -4.17
CA VAL A 59 9.00 -0.03 -5.23
C VAL A 59 9.45 0.59 -6.53
N LEU A 60 10.04 1.79 -6.50
CA LEU A 60 10.38 2.56 -7.70
C LEU A 60 11.15 1.77 -8.76
N PRO A 61 12.33 1.18 -8.48
CA PRO A 61 13.07 0.42 -9.49
C PRO A 61 12.31 -0.82 -9.97
N LYS A 62 11.56 -1.47 -9.08
CA LYS A 62 10.77 -2.66 -9.41
C LYS A 62 9.60 -2.34 -10.32
N TRP A 63 8.91 -1.23 -10.07
CA TRP A 63 7.81 -0.77 -10.90
C TRP A 63 8.30 -0.43 -12.31
N LEU A 64 9.45 0.24 -12.44
CA LEU A 64 10.04 0.56 -13.76
C LEU A 64 10.32 -0.70 -14.58
N THR A 65 11.03 -1.68 -14.00
CA THR A 65 11.27 -2.97 -14.67
C THR A 65 9.97 -3.73 -14.95
N TRP A 66 9.00 -3.68 -14.04
CA TRP A 66 7.73 -4.35 -14.22
C TRP A 66 6.93 -3.79 -15.39
N MET A 67 6.89 -2.46 -15.52
CA MET A 67 6.15 -1.79 -16.59
C MET A 67 6.84 -1.89 -17.95
N ASP A 68 8.16 -2.08 -17.96
CA ASP A 68 8.92 -2.40 -19.19
C ASP A 68 8.55 -3.79 -19.73
N ILE A 69 8.44 -4.79 -18.85
CA ILE A 69 8.14 -6.18 -19.25
C ILE A 69 6.63 -6.40 -19.46
N TRP A 70 5.79 -5.86 -18.58
CA TRP A 70 4.34 -6.06 -18.56
C TRP A 70 3.58 -4.73 -18.54
N PRO A 71 3.62 -3.94 -19.64
CA PRO A 71 3.00 -2.62 -19.72
C PRO A 71 1.47 -2.65 -19.72
N THR A 72 0.84 -3.83 -19.87
CA THR A 72 -0.62 -4.00 -19.93
C THR A 72 -1.10 -5.17 -19.07
N PRO A 73 -2.39 -5.22 -18.69
CA PRO A 73 -2.97 -6.37 -18.03
C PRO A 73 -2.79 -7.67 -18.84
N GLN A 74 -2.91 -7.60 -20.16
CA GLN A 74 -2.73 -8.74 -21.07
C GLN A 74 -1.32 -9.32 -20.98
N ALA A 75 -0.30 -8.45 -21.01
CA ALA A 75 1.09 -8.88 -20.94
C ALA A 75 1.36 -9.63 -19.63
N LEU A 76 0.85 -9.13 -18.49
CA LEU A 76 1.02 -9.82 -17.21
C LEU A 76 0.18 -11.12 -17.15
N ALA A 77 -1.05 -11.10 -17.64
CA ALA A 77 -1.96 -12.25 -17.58
C ALA A 77 -1.42 -13.47 -18.33
N GLN A 78 -0.65 -13.26 -19.40
CA GLN A 78 -0.01 -14.29 -20.21
C GLN A 78 1.34 -14.77 -19.65
N ALA A 79 1.91 -14.05 -18.67
CA ALA A 79 3.19 -14.40 -18.10
C ALA A 79 3.10 -15.67 -17.25
N PRO A 80 4.12 -16.56 -17.29
CA PRO A 80 4.24 -17.67 -16.34
C PRO A 80 4.27 -17.12 -14.90
N LEU A 81 3.60 -17.79 -13.96
CA LEU A 81 3.58 -17.30 -12.57
C LEU A 81 4.98 -17.29 -11.95
N SER A 82 5.87 -18.20 -12.37
CA SER A 82 7.28 -18.21 -11.97
C SER A 82 7.99 -16.88 -12.27
N ASP A 83 7.81 -16.31 -13.45
CA ASP A 83 8.44 -15.06 -13.85
C ASP A 83 7.90 -13.87 -13.05
N VAL A 84 6.59 -13.85 -12.81
CA VAL A 84 5.94 -12.85 -11.95
C VAL A 84 6.50 -12.91 -10.53
N LEU A 85 6.67 -14.11 -9.97
CA LEU A 85 7.22 -14.31 -8.63
C LEU A 85 8.71 -13.92 -8.56
N ARG A 86 9.51 -14.21 -9.61
CA ARG A 86 10.90 -13.77 -9.72
C ARG A 86 11.00 -12.25 -9.74
N ALA A 87 10.21 -11.59 -10.59
CA ALA A 87 10.19 -10.13 -10.70
C ALA A 87 9.82 -9.46 -9.36
N TRP A 88 8.89 -10.05 -8.60
CA TRP A 88 8.45 -9.55 -7.29
C TRP A 88 9.46 -9.72 -6.15
N GLN A 89 10.51 -10.53 -6.33
CA GLN A 89 11.50 -10.76 -5.26
C GLN A 89 12.08 -9.45 -4.74
N GLY A 90 12.16 -9.33 -3.41
CA GLY A 90 12.65 -8.14 -2.71
C GLY A 90 11.54 -7.19 -2.22
N LEU A 91 10.33 -7.24 -2.79
CA LEU A 91 9.19 -6.41 -2.34
C LEU A 91 8.49 -6.98 -1.08
N GLY A 92 8.74 -8.24 -0.74
CA GLY A 92 8.05 -8.93 0.35
C GLY A 92 6.58 -9.19 0.05
N TYR A 93 5.93 -9.95 0.94
CA TYR A 93 4.51 -10.35 0.79
C TYR A 93 4.19 -10.91 -0.61
N PRO A 94 4.85 -12.01 -1.03
CA PRO A 94 4.82 -12.51 -2.41
C PRO A 94 3.43 -12.93 -2.91
N ARG A 95 2.49 -13.23 -2.01
CA ARG A 95 1.08 -13.45 -2.38
C ARG A 95 0.45 -12.27 -3.10
N ARG A 96 0.95 -11.04 -2.91
CA ARG A 96 0.49 -9.87 -3.68
C ARG A 96 0.80 -10.01 -5.16
N ALA A 97 1.92 -10.62 -5.52
CA ALA A 97 2.28 -10.89 -6.91
C ALA A 97 1.27 -11.85 -7.57
N MET A 98 0.94 -12.95 -6.89
CA MET A 98 -0.08 -13.90 -7.35
C MET A 98 -1.44 -13.21 -7.49
N ARG A 99 -1.84 -12.38 -6.51
CA ARG A 99 -3.10 -11.65 -6.57
C ARG A 99 -3.13 -10.64 -7.71
N LEU A 100 -2.02 -9.94 -7.96
CA LEU A 100 -1.89 -9.02 -9.10
C LEU A 100 -1.97 -9.77 -10.44
N HIS A 101 -1.36 -10.94 -10.54
CA HIS A 101 -1.43 -11.81 -11.72
C HIS A 101 -2.87 -12.28 -11.99
N THR A 102 -3.56 -12.82 -10.97
CA THR A 102 -4.98 -13.18 -11.10
C THR A 102 -5.88 -11.96 -11.36
N CYS A 103 -5.53 -10.79 -10.80
CA CYS A 103 -6.21 -9.52 -11.09
C CYS A 103 -6.09 -9.16 -12.57
N ALA A 104 -4.89 -9.24 -13.14
CA ALA A 104 -4.67 -9.00 -14.56
C ALA A 104 -5.47 -9.98 -15.43
N GLN A 105 -5.47 -11.28 -15.08
CA GLN A 105 -6.28 -12.29 -15.77
C GLN A 105 -7.78 -11.94 -15.73
N ARG A 106 -8.31 -11.51 -14.57
CA ARG A 106 -9.71 -11.08 -14.45
C ARG A 106 -10.00 -9.83 -15.27
N ILE A 107 -9.11 -8.85 -15.28
CA ILE A 107 -9.25 -7.64 -16.11
C ILE A 107 -9.34 -8.03 -17.59
N VAL A 108 -8.53 -8.97 -18.05
CA VAL A 108 -8.59 -9.48 -19.44
C VAL A 108 -9.91 -10.20 -19.73
N SER A 109 -10.29 -11.16 -18.89
CA SER A 109 -11.44 -12.01 -19.16
C SER A 109 -12.79 -11.32 -19.00
N GLU A 110 -12.93 -10.41 -18.02
CA GLU A 110 -14.22 -9.79 -17.67
C GLU A 110 -14.35 -8.34 -18.15
N PHE A 111 -13.24 -7.65 -18.42
CA PHE A 111 -13.21 -6.22 -18.75
C PHE A 111 -12.46 -5.90 -20.04
N GLY A 112 -12.24 -6.89 -20.91
CA GLY A 112 -11.57 -6.68 -22.21
C GLY A 112 -10.13 -6.20 -22.09
N GLY A 113 -9.52 -6.41 -20.92
CA GLY A 113 -8.15 -5.98 -20.62
C GLY A 113 -8.00 -4.48 -20.34
N VAL A 114 -9.10 -3.80 -20.06
CA VAL A 114 -9.11 -2.41 -19.58
C VAL A 114 -9.42 -2.40 -18.09
N VAL A 115 -8.61 -1.69 -17.30
CA VAL A 115 -8.89 -1.53 -15.86
C VAL A 115 -10.26 -0.86 -15.70
N PRO A 116 -11.22 -1.44 -14.96
CA PRO A 116 -12.54 -0.86 -14.81
C PRO A 116 -12.48 0.43 -13.99
N SER A 117 -13.35 1.39 -14.32
CA SER A 117 -13.31 2.72 -13.72
C SER A 117 -14.15 2.88 -12.46
N THR A 118 -15.16 2.03 -12.24
CA THR A 118 -16.05 2.18 -11.10
C THR A 118 -15.50 1.48 -9.85
N GLN A 119 -15.71 2.07 -8.68
CA GLN A 119 -15.25 1.49 -7.42
C GLN A 119 -15.83 0.09 -7.16
N SER A 120 -17.09 -0.16 -7.55
CA SER A 120 -17.74 -1.47 -7.40
C SER A 120 -17.10 -2.56 -8.27
N GLN A 121 -16.74 -2.23 -9.51
CA GLN A 121 -16.01 -3.16 -10.39
C GLN A 121 -14.57 -3.35 -9.91
N LEU A 122 -13.89 -2.30 -9.46
CA LEU A 122 -12.55 -2.42 -8.89
C LEU A 122 -12.54 -3.35 -7.67
N LEU A 123 -13.56 -3.26 -6.80
CA LEU A 123 -13.72 -4.14 -5.64
C LEU A 123 -13.95 -5.62 -5.99
N SER A 124 -14.40 -5.94 -7.21
CA SER A 124 -14.54 -7.34 -7.63
C SER A 124 -13.20 -7.98 -8.02
N LEU A 125 -12.15 -7.18 -8.19
CA LEU A 125 -10.83 -7.67 -8.61
C LEU A 125 -10.05 -8.33 -7.46
N PRO A 126 -9.39 -9.48 -7.71
CA PRO A 126 -8.58 -10.18 -6.71
C PRO A 126 -7.51 -9.28 -6.09
N GLY A 127 -7.49 -9.19 -4.76
CA GLY A 127 -6.49 -8.39 -4.03
C GLY A 127 -6.77 -6.89 -3.99
N VAL A 128 -7.87 -6.41 -4.58
CA VAL A 128 -8.31 -5.02 -4.48
C VAL A 128 -9.30 -4.88 -3.33
N GLY A 129 -8.88 -4.20 -2.25
CA GLY A 129 -9.77 -3.83 -1.14
C GLY A 129 -10.33 -2.42 -1.28
N HIS A 130 -11.15 -1.98 -0.32
CA HIS A 130 -11.77 -0.64 -0.31
C HIS A 130 -10.79 0.51 -0.53
N TYR A 131 -9.64 0.47 0.15
CA TYR A 131 -8.59 1.48 -0.03
C TYR A 131 -8.07 1.49 -1.47
N THR A 132 -7.62 0.34 -1.98
CA THR A 132 -7.03 0.22 -3.32
C THR A 132 -8.05 0.61 -4.40
N ALA A 133 -9.31 0.21 -4.25
CA ALA A 133 -10.37 0.58 -5.18
C ALA A 133 -10.61 2.10 -5.18
N ALA A 134 -10.64 2.75 -4.00
CA ALA A 134 -10.76 4.20 -3.91
C ALA A 134 -9.53 4.92 -4.50
N ALA A 135 -8.32 4.44 -4.20
CA ALA A 135 -7.10 5.01 -4.75
C ALA A 135 -7.06 4.96 -6.28
N ILE A 136 -7.41 3.81 -6.89
CA ILE A 136 -7.46 3.67 -8.35
C ILE A 136 -8.58 4.56 -8.94
N ALA A 137 -9.78 4.56 -8.34
CA ALA A 137 -10.89 5.40 -8.79
C ALA A 137 -10.53 6.90 -8.76
N ALA A 138 -9.89 7.37 -7.69
CA ALA A 138 -9.42 8.74 -7.57
C ALA A 138 -8.28 9.05 -8.56
N PHE A 139 -7.19 8.30 -8.51
CA PHE A 139 -5.96 8.68 -9.23
C PHE A 139 -6.00 8.37 -10.73
N ALA A 140 -6.63 7.27 -11.13
CA ALA A 140 -6.71 6.90 -12.55
C ALA A 140 -7.91 7.51 -13.26
N PHE A 141 -9.02 7.72 -12.54
CA PHE A 141 -10.30 8.10 -13.15
C PHE A 141 -10.89 9.40 -12.59
N GLN A 142 -10.16 10.11 -11.73
CA GLN A 142 -10.56 11.41 -11.16
C GLN A 142 -11.93 11.37 -10.48
N GLN A 143 -12.30 10.22 -9.90
CA GLN A 143 -13.56 10.08 -9.18
C GLN A 143 -13.44 10.68 -7.77
N PRO A 144 -14.52 11.29 -7.24
CA PRO A 144 -14.52 11.93 -5.92
C PRO A 144 -14.65 10.88 -4.81
N THR A 145 -13.71 9.93 -4.75
CA THR A 145 -13.68 8.87 -3.73
C THR A 145 -12.77 9.24 -2.57
N VAL A 146 -13.17 8.81 -1.37
CA VAL A 146 -12.38 9.01 -0.14
C VAL A 146 -11.24 8.02 -0.05
N VAL A 147 -10.01 8.50 -0.18
CA VAL A 147 -8.77 7.72 -0.03
C VAL A 147 -8.23 7.93 1.39
N LEU A 148 -8.20 6.87 2.20
CA LEU A 148 -7.74 6.94 3.60
C LEU A 148 -6.74 5.83 3.93
N ASP A 149 -5.46 6.08 3.67
CA ASP A 149 -4.37 5.25 4.21
C ASP A 149 -3.99 5.69 5.64
N THR A 150 -2.99 5.02 6.23
CA THR A 150 -2.50 5.38 7.57
C THR A 150 -1.78 6.73 7.65
N ASN A 151 -1.30 7.27 6.52
CA ASN A 151 -0.65 8.58 6.46
C ASN A 151 -1.68 9.70 6.42
N ILE A 152 -2.66 9.59 5.54
CA ILE A 152 -3.78 10.53 5.41
C ILE A 152 -4.55 10.59 6.72
N ARG A 153 -4.95 9.44 7.27
CA ARG A 153 -5.65 9.38 8.56
C ARG A 153 -4.86 10.05 9.68
N ARG A 154 -3.54 9.87 9.72
CA ARG A 154 -2.68 10.50 10.72
C ARG A 154 -2.64 12.02 10.58
N VAL A 155 -2.55 12.54 9.35
CA VAL A 155 -2.60 13.99 9.11
C VAL A 155 -3.94 14.55 9.59
N ILE A 156 -5.04 13.90 9.19
CA ILE A 156 -6.40 14.33 9.56
C ILE A 156 -6.59 14.36 11.07
N VAL A 157 -6.30 13.28 11.79
CA VAL A 157 -6.55 13.26 13.25
C VAL A 157 -5.62 14.21 14.02
N ARG A 158 -4.39 14.44 13.54
CA ARG A 158 -3.50 15.44 14.16
C ARG A 158 -4.02 16.85 13.94
N ALA A 159 -4.34 17.19 12.70
CA ALA A 159 -4.69 18.56 12.35
C ALA A 159 -6.07 18.96 12.89
N TRP A 160 -7.05 18.04 12.94
CA TRP A 160 -8.42 18.38 13.33
C TRP A 160 -8.89 17.84 14.67
N THR A 161 -8.28 16.80 15.26
CA THR A 161 -8.81 16.19 16.50
C THR A 161 -7.80 16.13 17.65
N ALA A 162 -6.63 16.77 17.48
CA ALA A 162 -5.53 16.77 18.42
C ALA A 162 -5.02 15.38 18.84
N GLN A 163 -5.28 14.34 18.03
CA GLN A 163 -4.80 12.99 18.29
C GLN A 163 -3.47 12.72 17.58
N ALA A 164 -2.52 12.11 18.27
CA ALA A 164 -1.21 11.77 17.72
C ALA A 164 -1.31 10.74 16.59
N LEU A 165 -2.26 9.79 16.70
CA LEU A 165 -2.45 8.67 15.78
C LEU A 165 -3.93 8.27 15.70
N PRO A 166 -4.39 7.77 14.54
CA PRO A 166 -5.77 7.32 14.39
C PRO A 166 -6.00 6.01 15.14
N THR A 167 -7.27 5.67 15.38
CA THR A 167 -7.68 4.37 15.93
C THR A 167 -7.26 3.23 15.01
N THR A 168 -7.13 2.02 15.56
CA THR A 168 -6.74 0.81 14.82
C THR A 168 -7.63 0.57 13.59
N HIS A 169 -8.95 0.70 13.77
CA HIS A 169 -9.93 0.55 12.70
C HIS A 169 -10.38 1.91 12.20
N LEU A 170 -10.63 1.98 10.89
CA LEU A 170 -11.26 3.13 10.25
C LEU A 170 -12.70 3.25 10.74
N THR A 171 -13.07 4.44 11.20
CA THR A 171 -14.41 4.72 11.73
C THR A 171 -15.30 5.39 10.68
N GLN A 172 -16.62 5.24 10.81
CA GLN A 172 -17.57 5.94 9.94
C GLN A 172 -17.45 7.47 10.04
N ARG A 173 -17.06 7.99 11.22
CA ARG A 173 -16.83 9.42 11.44
C ARG A 173 -15.61 9.92 10.66
N GLU A 174 -14.50 9.19 10.67
CA GLU A 174 -13.32 9.53 9.83
C GLU A 174 -13.69 9.54 8.35
N VAL A 175 -14.52 8.58 7.90
CA VAL A 175 -14.98 8.52 6.50
C VAL A 175 -15.88 9.70 6.17
N ALA A 176 -16.86 10.03 7.00
CA ALA A 176 -17.76 11.16 6.79
C ALA A 176 -16.99 12.48 6.70
N PHE A 177 -16.11 12.74 7.67
CA PHE A 177 -15.28 13.94 7.68
C PHE A 177 -14.39 14.05 6.43
N ALA A 178 -13.71 12.96 6.05
CA ALA A 178 -12.90 12.95 4.84
C ALA A 178 -13.75 13.08 3.55
N SER A 179 -15.02 12.65 3.57
CA SER A 179 -15.95 12.84 2.45
C SER A 179 -16.29 14.31 2.26
N ASP A 180 -16.44 15.06 3.36
CA ASP A 180 -16.73 16.49 3.30
C ASP A 180 -15.53 17.25 2.71
N LEU A 181 -14.31 16.94 3.15
CA LEU A 181 -13.08 17.48 2.56
C LEU A 181 -12.93 17.14 1.08
N VAL A 182 -13.34 15.95 0.64
CA VAL A 182 -13.28 15.55 -0.77
C VAL A 182 -14.36 16.23 -1.61
N ARG A 183 -15.55 16.49 -1.06
CA ARG A 183 -16.67 17.09 -1.81
C ARG A 183 -16.41 18.56 -2.16
N GLU A 184 -15.73 19.26 -1.28
CA GLU A 184 -15.47 20.70 -1.40
C GLU A 184 -14.27 21.01 -2.32
N HIS A 185 -13.49 20.00 -2.71
CA HIS A 185 -12.22 20.14 -3.43
C HIS A 185 -12.02 19.08 -4.51
N ASP A 186 -10.94 19.18 -5.29
CA ASP A 186 -10.49 18.06 -6.14
C ASP A 186 -10.00 16.91 -5.26
N GLY A 187 -10.83 15.87 -5.12
CA GLY A 187 -10.58 14.72 -4.24
C GLY A 187 -9.30 13.96 -4.55
N ALA A 188 -8.93 13.83 -5.83
CA ALA A 188 -7.74 13.11 -6.24
C ALA A 188 -6.49 13.92 -5.91
N GLN A 189 -6.52 15.22 -6.21
CA GLN A 189 -5.42 16.13 -5.90
C GLN A 189 -5.21 16.26 -4.39
N TRP A 190 -6.29 16.44 -3.62
CA TRP A 190 -6.24 16.46 -2.16
C TRP A 190 -5.65 15.15 -1.61
N SER A 191 -6.17 13.99 -2.05
CA SER A 191 -5.70 12.68 -1.60
C SER A 191 -4.21 12.48 -1.85
N ALA A 192 -3.71 12.86 -3.03
CA ALA A 192 -2.28 12.80 -3.35
C ALA A 192 -1.46 13.74 -2.47
N ALA A 193 -1.94 14.97 -2.26
CA ALA A 193 -1.26 16.00 -1.49
C ALA A 193 -1.14 15.65 0.00
N VAL A 194 -2.25 15.21 0.62
CA VAL A 194 -2.26 14.82 2.04
C VAL A 194 -1.51 13.52 2.29
N MET A 195 -1.51 12.58 1.34
CA MET A 195 -0.66 11.38 1.39
C MET A 195 0.83 11.75 1.36
N GLU A 196 1.22 12.69 0.49
CA GLU A 196 2.60 13.19 0.39
C GLU A 196 3.04 13.89 1.67
N LEU A 197 2.19 14.77 2.20
CA LEU A 197 2.44 15.46 3.46
C LEU A 197 2.62 14.46 4.61
N GLY A 198 1.74 13.47 4.70
CA GLY A 198 1.82 12.41 5.69
C GLY A 198 3.10 11.58 5.56
N ALA A 199 3.54 11.29 4.33
CA ALA A 199 4.73 10.50 4.08
C ALA A 199 6.04 11.22 4.40
N LEU A 200 6.15 12.52 4.07
CA LEU A 200 7.43 13.25 4.11
C LEU A 200 7.61 14.16 5.32
N ILE A 201 6.51 14.75 5.81
CA ILE A 201 6.53 15.82 6.81
C ILE A 201 5.87 15.35 8.09
N CYS A 202 4.59 15.01 8.04
CA CYS A 202 3.80 14.58 9.19
C CYS A 202 4.03 13.08 9.47
N THR A 203 5.28 12.68 9.69
CA THR A 203 5.64 11.28 9.96
C THR A 203 5.20 10.83 11.35
N SER A 204 5.07 9.51 11.55
CA SER A 204 4.51 8.97 12.79
C SER A 204 5.39 9.16 14.04
N ARG A 205 6.72 9.18 13.90
CA ARG A 205 7.67 9.23 15.04
C ARG A 205 8.36 10.58 15.21
N ALA A 206 8.82 11.17 14.12
CA ALA A 206 9.59 12.41 14.13
C ALA A 206 9.05 13.35 13.03
N PRO A 207 7.85 13.92 13.22
CA PRO A 207 7.26 14.82 12.25
C PRO A 207 8.07 16.13 12.17
N LYS A 208 8.28 16.63 10.95
CA LYS A 208 8.97 17.90 10.66
C LYS A 208 7.98 19.06 10.74
N CYS A 209 7.43 19.30 11.94
CA CYS A 209 6.35 20.28 12.12
C CYS A 209 6.76 21.72 11.75
N ASP A 210 8.05 22.05 11.84
CA ASP A 210 8.66 23.30 11.36
C ASP A 210 8.52 23.50 9.85
N GLN A 211 8.38 22.41 9.09
CA GLN A 211 8.21 22.39 7.63
C GLN A 211 6.76 22.10 7.21
N CYS A 212 5.83 21.98 8.16
CA CYS A 212 4.45 21.61 7.87
C CYS A 212 3.65 22.84 7.42
N PRO A 213 3.05 22.83 6.21
CA PRO A 213 2.35 23.99 5.67
C PRO A 213 1.08 24.35 6.46
N ILE A 214 0.54 23.40 7.23
CA ILE A 214 -0.64 23.57 8.08
C ILE A 214 -0.28 23.55 9.58
N GLN A 215 0.96 23.87 9.94
CA GLN A 215 1.40 23.88 11.35
C GLN A 215 0.53 24.82 12.20
N ALA A 216 0.28 26.04 11.72
CA ALA A 216 -0.42 27.09 12.46
C ALA A 216 -1.88 26.73 12.80
N THR A 217 -2.49 25.82 12.02
CA THR A 217 -3.88 25.36 12.17
C THR A 217 -3.98 23.93 12.72
N CYS A 218 -2.85 23.28 13.01
CA CYS A 218 -2.84 21.89 13.48
C CYS A 218 -3.17 21.82 14.99
N ALA A 219 -4.33 21.23 15.33
CA ALA A 219 -4.79 21.08 16.71
C ALA A 219 -3.77 20.33 17.60
N TRP A 220 -3.22 19.22 17.12
CA TRP A 220 -2.21 18.44 17.86
C TRP A 220 -0.92 19.22 18.10
N PHE A 221 -0.54 20.11 17.18
CA PHE A 221 0.62 20.98 17.37
C PHE A 221 0.34 22.07 18.40
N ALA A 222 -0.84 22.68 18.34
CA ALA A 222 -1.27 23.72 19.28
C ALA A 222 -1.32 23.22 20.73
N GLU A 223 -1.66 21.95 20.95
CA GLU A 223 -1.65 21.31 22.27
C GLU A 223 -0.26 20.85 22.75
N GLY A 224 0.81 21.14 22.01
CA GLY A 224 2.17 20.75 22.40
C GLY A 224 2.52 19.29 22.08
N LYS A 225 1.85 18.68 21.10
CA LYS A 225 2.13 17.32 20.59
C LYS A 225 1.99 16.20 21.64
N PRO A 226 0.86 16.10 22.35
CA PRO A 226 0.66 15.05 23.35
C PRO A 226 0.80 13.64 22.74
N ASP A 227 1.41 12.71 23.48
CA ASP A 227 1.45 11.30 23.10
C ASP A 227 0.18 10.57 23.60
N ASN A 228 -0.94 10.87 22.94
CA ASN A 228 -2.27 10.29 23.21
C ASN A 228 -2.61 9.14 22.22
N ALA A 229 -1.59 8.48 21.67
CA ALA A 229 -1.79 7.41 20.71
C ALA A 229 -2.34 6.13 21.37
N PRO A 230 -3.21 5.36 20.68
CA PRO A 230 -3.58 4.03 21.12
C PRO A 230 -2.36 3.11 21.25
N ALA A 231 -2.38 2.21 22.24
CA ALA A 231 -1.32 1.23 22.44
C ALA A 231 -1.09 0.40 21.16
N ARG A 232 0.16 0.39 20.67
CA ARG A 232 0.54 -0.38 19.48
C ARG A 232 1.15 -1.71 19.87
N ARG A 233 0.69 -2.78 19.20
CA ARG A 233 1.35 -4.09 19.29
C ARG A 233 2.74 -3.98 18.64
N LYS A 234 3.79 -4.25 19.42
CA LYS A 234 5.15 -4.33 18.87
C LYS A 234 5.25 -5.56 17.97
N GLN A 235 5.68 -5.37 16.72
CA GLN A 235 6.07 -6.49 15.89
C GLN A 235 7.40 -7.07 16.41
N PRO A 236 7.56 -8.40 16.45
CA PRO A 236 8.83 -9.04 16.76
C PRO A 236 9.96 -8.58 15.81
N ALA A 237 11.21 -8.81 16.20
CA ALA A 237 12.37 -8.54 15.34
C ALA A 237 12.28 -9.31 14.00
N PHE A 238 12.91 -8.78 12.95
CA PHE A 238 12.97 -9.48 11.66
C PHE A 238 14.07 -10.54 11.65
N ALA A 239 15.22 -10.23 12.24
CA ALA A 239 16.33 -11.16 12.37
C ALA A 239 15.89 -12.43 13.12
N GLY A 240 16.17 -13.61 12.55
CA GLY A 240 15.86 -14.92 13.12
C GLY A 240 14.38 -15.32 13.10
N SER A 241 13.52 -14.52 12.47
CA SER A 241 12.07 -14.80 12.45
C SER A 241 11.64 -15.71 11.30
N ASP A 242 10.50 -16.40 11.46
CA ASP A 242 9.89 -17.25 10.42
C ASP A 242 9.71 -16.51 9.08
N ARG A 243 9.42 -15.20 9.12
CA ARG A 243 9.28 -14.37 7.91
C ARG A 243 10.61 -14.16 7.18
N GLN A 244 11.74 -14.12 7.90
CA GLN A 244 13.05 -14.06 7.28
C GLN A 244 13.41 -15.39 6.64
N ALA A 245 13.22 -16.50 7.37
CA ALA A 245 13.43 -17.86 6.86
C ALA A 245 12.62 -18.09 5.58
N ARG A 246 11.31 -17.81 5.63
CA ARG A 246 10.39 -17.88 4.48
C ARG A 246 10.87 -17.07 3.29
N GLY A 247 11.28 -15.82 3.51
CA GLY A 247 11.79 -14.96 2.44
C GLY A 247 13.11 -15.44 1.84
N ALA A 248 14.00 -16.01 2.66
CA ALA A 248 15.26 -16.57 2.19
C ALA A 248 15.03 -17.81 1.32
N LEU A 249 14.20 -18.75 1.76
CA LEU A 249 13.88 -19.97 1.02
C LEU A 249 13.22 -19.64 -0.33
N LEU A 250 12.26 -18.71 -0.36
CA LEU A 250 11.63 -18.32 -1.62
C LEU A 250 12.62 -17.67 -2.60
N ARG A 251 13.59 -16.89 -2.10
CA ARG A 251 14.66 -16.35 -2.96
C ARG A 251 15.53 -17.46 -3.54
N THR A 252 15.92 -18.45 -2.73
CA THR A 252 16.68 -19.60 -3.21
C THR A 252 15.91 -20.37 -4.29
N VAL A 253 14.63 -20.66 -4.06
CA VAL A 253 13.79 -21.36 -5.05
C VAL A 253 13.70 -20.57 -6.36
N GLY A 254 13.49 -19.25 -6.30
CA GLY A 254 13.37 -18.44 -7.51
C GLY A 254 14.68 -18.07 -8.20
N ALA A 255 15.84 -18.41 -7.63
CA ALA A 255 17.15 -18.16 -8.23
C ALA A 255 17.53 -19.19 -9.31
N SER A 256 16.82 -20.30 -9.40
CA SER A 256 17.04 -21.39 -10.35
C SER A 256 15.72 -21.95 -10.88
N GLN A 257 15.76 -22.78 -11.92
CA GLN A 257 14.57 -23.54 -12.35
C GLN A 257 14.19 -24.60 -11.30
N LEU A 258 15.20 -25.25 -10.71
CA LEU A 258 15.05 -26.26 -9.66
C LEU A 258 16.06 -26.02 -8.54
N ALA A 259 15.56 -25.76 -7.32
CA ALA A 259 16.36 -25.71 -6.11
C ALA A 259 16.39 -27.08 -5.45
N THR A 260 17.59 -27.68 -5.36
CA THR A 260 17.77 -28.99 -4.73
C THR A 260 17.50 -28.93 -3.22
N THR A 261 17.15 -30.07 -2.62
CA THR A 261 16.99 -30.16 -1.16
C THR A 261 18.22 -29.66 -0.40
N SER A 262 19.42 -29.99 -0.89
CA SER A 262 20.68 -29.52 -0.30
C SER A 262 20.82 -27.99 -0.35
N ALA A 263 20.42 -27.34 -1.45
CA ALA A 263 20.42 -25.87 -1.53
C ALA A 263 19.44 -25.22 -0.54
N ILE A 264 18.27 -25.85 -0.33
CA ILE A 264 17.28 -25.41 0.66
C ILE A 264 17.82 -25.57 2.09
N GLU A 265 18.46 -26.69 2.39
CA GLU A 265 19.10 -26.95 3.69
C GLU A 265 20.21 -25.93 4.00
N ALA A 266 21.03 -25.58 3.01
CA ALA A 266 22.09 -24.58 3.14
C ALA A 266 21.55 -23.14 3.31
N THR A 267 20.30 -22.87 2.92
CA THR A 267 19.72 -21.51 2.96
C THR A 267 19.39 -21.06 4.38
N TRP A 268 19.00 -21.97 5.27
CA TRP A 268 18.57 -21.63 6.63
C TRP A 268 18.92 -22.75 7.60
N ALA A 269 19.71 -22.42 8.64
CA ALA A 269 20.29 -23.42 9.55
C ALA A 269 19.25 -24.15 10.42
N ASP A 270 18.24 -23.42 10.93
CA ASP A 270 17.20 -24.01 11.78
C ASP A 270 16.25 -24.90 10.96
N ALA A 271 16.30 -26.21 11.20
CA ALA A 271 15.52 -27.20 10.45
C ALA A 271 14.01 -27.07 10.65
N LEU A 272 13.56 -26.77 11.87
CA LEU A 272 12.13 -26.66 12.20
C LEU A 272 11.53 -25.40 11.56
N GLN A 273 12.22 -24.27 11.65
CA GLN A 273 11.81 -23.04 10.97
C GLN A 273 11.80 -23.22 9.45
N ARG A 274 12.80 -23.91 8.91
CA ARG A 274 12.91 -24.20 7.47
C ARG A 274 11.73 -25.04 6.97
N GLU A 275 11.41 -26.13 7.66
CA GLU A 275 10.28 -27.00 7.34
C GLU A 275 8.96 -26.22 7.40
N LYS A 276 8.69 -25.53 8.51
CA LYS A 276 7.49 -24.71 8.68
C LYS A 276 7.35 -23.66 7.58
N ALA A 277 8.44 -22.97 7.26
CA ALA A 277 8.45 -21.94 6.23
C ALA A 277 8.19 -22.53 4.83
N MET A 278 8.81 -23.66 4.49
CA MET A 278 8.62 -24.35 3.20
C MET A 278 7.21 -24.89 3.06
N THR A 279 6.68 -25.56 4.08
CA THR A 279 5.28 -26.03 4.12
C THR A 279 4.32 -24.87 3.89
N SER A 280 4.53 -23.74 4.55
CA SER A 280 3.71 -22.56 4.32
C SER A 280 3.88 -21.97 2.92
N LEU A 281 5.05 -22.09 2.26
CA LEU A 281 5.26 -21.60 0.89
C LEU A 281 4.49 -22.47 -0.11
N ILE A 282 4.51 -23.79 0.10
CA ILE A 282 3.75 -24.76 -0.69
C ILE A 282 2.25 -24.54 -0.51
N ASN A 283 1.77 -24.40 0.73
CA ASN A 283 0.35 -24.16 1.02
C ASN A 283 -0.16 -22.84 0.42
N ASP A 284 0.69 -21.82 0.32
CA ASP A 284 0.35 -20.55 -0.33
C ASP A 284 0.42 -20.62 -1.86
N GLY A 285 0.84 -21.75 -2.45
CA GLY A 285 1.04 -21.92 -3.89
C GLY A 285 2.23 -21.14 -4.45
N LEU A 286 3.20 -20.78 -3.61
CA LEU A 286 4.38 -20.00 -4.00
C LEU A 286 5.57 -20.87 -4.41
N VAL A 287 5.55 -22.14 -4.01
CA VAL A 287 6.60 -23.14 -4.28
C VAL A 287 5.91 -24.49 -4.51
N ILE A 288 6.43 -25.28 -5.44
CA ILE A 288 6.01 -26.65 -5.69
C ILE A 288 7.15 -27.58 -5.27
N ARG A 289 6.82 -28.69 -4.62
CA ARG A 289 7.76 -29.78 -4.36
C ARG A 289 7.73 -30.75 -5.52
N VAL A 290 8.90 -31.08 -6.03
CA VAL A 290 9.13 -32.09 -7.08
C VAL A 290 10.13 -33.13 -6.58
N ASP A 291 10.29 -34.25 -7.28
CA ASP A 291 11.08 -35.40 -6.82
C ASP A 291 12.52 -35.03 -6.39
N GLN A 292 13.13 -34.07 -7.09
CA GLN A 292 14.52 -33.66 -6.88
C GLN A 292 14.69 -32.34 -6.09
N GLY A 293 13.61 -31.75 -5.58
CA GLY A 293 13.68 -30.49 -4.82
C GLY A 293 12.43 -29.63 -4.92
N TYR A 294 12.63 -28.34 -5.19
CA TYR A 294 11.59 -27.32 -5.16
C TYR A 294 11.72 -26.35 -6.33
N CYS A 295 10.60 -25.94 -6.91
CA CYS A 295 10.56 -24.95 -7.98
C CYS A 295 9.43 -23.92 -7.74
N LEU A 296 9.44 -22.84 -8.52
CA LEU A 296 8.28 -21.96 -8.59
C LEU A 296 7.16 -22.62 -9.42
N PRO A 297 5.89 -22.23 -9.26
CA PRO A 297 4.82 -22.68 -10.13
C PRO A 297 5.09 -22.34 -11.60
N ASP A 298 4.65 -23.20 -12.51
CA ASP A 298 4.82 -23.03 -13.96
C ASP A 298 6.30 -22.96 -14.42
N ASN A 299 7.22 -23.58 -13.65
CA ASN A 299 8.62 -23.84 -14.05
C ASN A 299 8.79 -25.15 -14.80
#